data_AF-A0AAE1L983-F1
#
_entry.id   AF-A0AAE1L983-F1
#
_cell.length_a   1.000
_cell.length_b   1.000
_cell.length_c   1.000
_cell.angle_alpha   90.00
_cell.angle_beta   90.00
_cell.angle_gamma   90.00
#
_symmetry.space_group_name_H-M   'P 1'
#
loop_
_entity.id
_entity.type
_entity.pdbx_description
1 polymer ?
#
loop_
_entity_poly.entity_id
_entity_poly.type
_entity_poly.pdbx_seq_one_letter_code
_entity_poly.pdbx_strand_id
1 'polypeptide(L)'
;MQDPIHTINKFRARLNPSTVLPLGKYVASQTHLKILIKNIPQEEHGLTDHDLEKDKMNFNASIKMCSERVTTSLQKNVAGSEGTIAYLTSMRFLLQACLDEALSAAERLYNVWYCVFFLRFWKVFLFNHASYNMNNFVTSNLYVCVEIIAHTITMLIVKFREESTPEYFLVELLGSQPCEGYFRLARSMTSTQSTVINFCMKEFLARVKRIDVLNLVSSKLSEKLVFPRERRKKLIGMLTKEKLSLEYLPNNDEILKVVNLAKSDIVLVMNKLGVKCFSLVHIKQYLSAMEACDDLEDNSILEQSVYSSVLDEDDISLDLLAAFPSPEDITDLNPFLDIPEETILLPPTSIFLMVPTSNGRFVKMRKSTFCWLLSKNGLKLSSDRMLRVRQGVCFTLSNFNSKKQAATELVRKASIKEGDWCIFRKQGVHCIGQVLSFTYLSGSGAARTYTLPSVPTDPPQNKATARGVGCMCSWYKLKADRSLAYKAAKIQGFINIENYVSHLPAPTNIGSQLFLSTDAFTFFTNLK
;
A
#
# COMPACT_ATOMS: atom_id res chain seq x y z
N MET A 1 13.15 11.83 6.78
CA MET A 1 13.03 10.47 6.21
C MET A 1 11.70 10.39 5.48
N GLN A 2 11.57 9.57 4.44
CA GLN A 2 10.25 9.34 3.84
C GLN A 2 9.34 8.61 4.83
N ASP A 3 8.04 8.94 4.85
CA ASP A 3 7.11 8.35 5.82
C ASP A 3 6.99 6.81 5.65
N PRO A 4 7.36 6.03 6.68
CA PRO A 4 7.30 4.56 6.63
C PRO A 4 5.90 4.01 6.45
N ILE A 5 4.89 4.59 7.12
CA ILE A 5 3.51 4.11 7.13
C ILE A 5 2.89 4.26 5.75
N HIS A 6 3.08 5.41 5.12
CA HIS A 6 2.64 5.61 3.74
C HIS A 6 3.37 4.68 2.77
N THR A 7 4.67 4.44 2.98
CA THR A 7 5.47 3.52 2.15
C THR A 7 4.97 2.08 2.26
N ILE A 8 4.65 1.62 3.47
CA ILE A 8 4.11 0.28 3.74
C ILE A 8 2.68 0.14 3.17
N ASN A 9 1.84 1.17 3.27
CA ASN A 9 0.52 1.17 2.64
C ASN A 9 0.60 1.12 1.10
N LYS A 10 1.64 1.69 0.49
CA LYS A 10 1.90 1.54 -0.96
C LYS A 10 2.24 0.09 -1.33
N PHE A 11 2.99 -0.64 -0.49
CA PHE A 11 3.18 -2.09 -0.66
C PHE A 11 1.81 -2.80 -0.65
N ARG A 12 1.02 -2.62 0.41
CA ARG A 12 -0.31 -3.24 0.52
C ARG A 12 -1.21 -2.93 -0.67
N ALA A 13 -1.31 -1.66 -1.06
CA ALA A 13 -2.16 -1.23 -2.17
C ALA A 13 -1.74 -1.83 -3.52
N ARG A 14 -0.46 -2.18 -3.68
CA ARG A 14 0.05 -2.80 -4.89
C ARG A 14 -0.33 -4.27 -5.01
N LEU A 15 -0.55 -4.97 -3.89
CA LEU A 15 -1.08 -6.31 -3.83
C LEU A 15 -2.60 -6.32 -4.13
N ASN A 16 -2.98 -5.76 -5.28
CA ASN A 16 -4.36 -5.75 -5.76
C ASN A 16 -4.59 -6.90 -6.75
N PRO A 17 -5.80 -7.47 -6.85
CA PRO A 17 -6.08 -8.61 -7.74
C PRO A 17 -5.85 -8.32 -9.23
N SER A 18 -5.92 -7.04 -9.62
CA SER A 18 -5.82 -6.59 -11.01
C SER A 18 -4.39 -6.47 -11.50
N THR A 19 -3.41 -6.43 -10.59
CA THR A 19 -1.98 -6.32 -10.92
C THR A 19 -1.35 -7.70 -10.81
N VAL A 20 -0.68 -8.12 -11.87
CA VAL A 20 0.17 -9.32 -11.84
C VAL A 20 1.55 -8.91 -11.31
N LEU A 21 1.94 -9.46 -10.16
CA LEU A 21 3.23 -9.25 -9.51
C LEU A 21 4.06 -10.54 -9.57
N PRO A 22 4.74 -10.82 -10.69
CA PRO A 22 5.48 -12.07 -10.88
C PRO A 22 6.82 -12.00 -10.13
N LEU A 23 7.13 -13.03 -9.36
CA LEU A 23 8.36 -13.21 -8.60
C LEU A 23 8.96 -14.58 -8.94
N GLY A 24 9.81 -14.58 -9.96
CA GLY A 24 10.38 -15.81 -10.51
C GLY A 24 9.29 -16.74 -11.03
N LYS A 25 9.17 -17.92 -10.41
CA LYS A 25 8.19 -18.95 -10.74
C LYS A 25 6.80 -18.71 -10.14
N TYR A 26 6.68 -17.78 -9.19
CA TYR A 26 5.48 -17.56 -8.37
C TYR A 26 4.86 -16.16 -8.58
N VAL A 27 3.62 -15.95 -8.14
CA VAL A 27 2.93 -14.64 -8.18
C VAL A 27 2.71 -14.17 -6.74
N ALA A 28 3.02 -12.92 -6.44
CA ALA A 28 2.48 -12.28 -5.24
C ALA A 28 1.03 -11.85 -5.50
N SER A 29 0.07 -12.47 -4.80
CA SER A 29 -1.36 -12.23 -4.98
C SER A 29 -2.10 -12.08 -3.66
N GLN A 30 -3.08 -11.16 -3.65
CA GLN A 30 -4.06 -11.01 -2.56
C GLN A 30 -4.94 -12.25 -2.41
N THR A 31 -5.15 -13.00 -3.48
CA THR A 31 -6.03 -14.18 -3.49
C THR A 31 -5.47 -15.30 -2.63
N HIS A 32 -4.14 -15.41 -2.49
CA HIS A 32 -3.54 -16.33 -1.52
C HIS A 32 -4.01 -16.03 -0.08
N LEU A 33 -4.17 -14.75 0.27
CA LEU A 33 -4.71 -14.34 1.57
C LEU A 33 -6.21 -14.60 1.70
N LYS A 34 -6.99 -14.40 0.63
CA LYS A 34 -8.42 -14.75 0.61
C LYS A 34 -8.65 -16.26 0.79
N ILE A 35 -7.82 -17.08 0.12
CA ILE A 35 -7.83 -18.54 0.26
C ILE A 35 -7.54 -18.93 1.72
N LEU A 36 -6.55 -18.29 2.34
CA LEU A 36 -6.21 -18.51 3.73
C LEU A 36 -7.39 -18.21 4.66
N ILE A 37 -7.97 -17.00 4.57
CA ILE A 37 -9.11 -16.57 5.39
C ILE A 37 -10.32 -17.49 5.25
N LYS A 38 -10.57 -18.00 4.03
CA LYS A 38 -11.72 -18.86 3.76
C LYS A 38 -11.56 -20.28 4.31
N ASN A 39 -10.33 -20.81 4.30
CA ASN A 39 -10.08 -22.23 4.52
C ASN A 39 -9.49 -22.54 5.90
N ILE A 40 -8.86 -21.57 6.56
CA ILE A 40 -8.17 -21.74 7.83
C ILE A 40 -8.86 -20.88 8.91
N PRO A 41 -8.99 -21.36 10.16
CA PRO A 41 -9.57 -20.57 11.23
C PRO A 41 -8.78 -19.28 11.51
N GLN A 42 -9.52 -18.20 11.79
CA GLN A 42 -8.95 -16.88 12.08
C GLN A 42 -7.94 -16.90 13.24
N GLU A 43 -8.07 -17.80 14.20
CA GLU A 43 -7.17 -17.90 15.36
C GLU A 43 -5.73 -18.24 14.96
N GLU A 44 -5.53 -18.95 13.85
CA GLU A 44 -4.20 -19.34 13.37
C GLU A 44 -3.45 -18.17 12.71
N HIS A 45 -4.16 -17.32 11.97
CA HIS A 45 -3.54 -16.29 11.12
C HIS A 45 -3.92 -14.84 11.47
N GLY A 46 -5.04 -14.60 12.14
CA GLY A 46 -5.48 -13.29 12.65
C GLY A 46 -6.07 -12.31 11.62
N LEU A 47 -6.33 -12.77 10.39
CA LEU A 47 -6.86 -11.93 9.30
C LEU A 47 -8.37 -12.07 9.15
N THR A 48 -9.01 -10.99 8.70
CA THR A 48 -10.42 -10.92 8.33
C THR A 48 -10.57 -10.41 6.89
N ASP A 49 -11.73 -10.61 6.27
CA ASP A 49 -12.01 -10.08 4.93
C ASP A 49 -11.83 -8.55 4.86
N HIS A 50 -12.15 -7.85 5.95
CA HIS A 50 -11.99 -6.39 6.06
C HIS A 50 -10.52 -5.94 5.94
N ASP A 51 -9.56 -6.76 6.40
CA ASP A 51 -8.13 -6.45 6.28
C ASP A 51 -7.67 -6.46 4.80
N LEU A 52 -8.44 -7.06 3.88
CA LEU A 52 -8.16 -7.09 2.44
C LEU A 52 -8.91 -6.01 1.64
N GLU A 53 -9.74 -5.18 2.28
CA GLU A 53 -10.47 -4.11 1.60
C GLU A 53 -9.58 -2.96 1.12
N LYS A 54 -10.06 -2.20 0.13
CA LYS A 54 -9.35 -1.07 -0.49
C LYS A 54 -9.33 0.21 0.37
N ASP A 55 -9.39 0.10 1.70
CA ASP A 55 -9.15 1.24 2.57
C ASP A 55 -7.64 1.54 2.60
N LYS A 56 -7.26 2.56 1.83
CA LYS A 56 -5.87 3.05 1.72
C LYS A 56 -5.32 3.62 3.03
N MET A 57 -6.20 4.00 3.97
CA MET A 57 -5.82 4.59 5.26
C MET A 57 -5.73 3.56 6.38
N ASN A 58 -6.20 2.32 6.17
CA ASN A 58 -6.14 1.27 7.18
C ASN A 58 -4.71 0.67 7.29
N PHE A 59 -3.87 1.31 8.10
CA PHE A 59 -2.52 0.82 8.39
C PHE A 59 -2.51 -0.46 9.24
N ASN A 60 -3.49 -0.68 10.11
CA ASN A 60 -3.58 -1.90 10.93
C ASN A 60 -3.68 -3.16 10.06
N ALA A 61 -4.40 -3.08 8.94
CA ALA A 61 -4.46 -4.16 7.98
C ALA A 61 -3.07 -4.47 7.39
N SER A 62 -2.26 -3.46 7.10
CA SER A 62 -0.87 -3.63 6.64
C SER A 62 -0.02 -4.40 7.66
N ILE A 63 -0.12 -4.06 8.95
CA ILE A 63 0.60 -4.74 10.04
C ILE A 63 0.17 -6.21 10.14
N LYS A 64 -1.14 -6.49 10.16
CA LYS A 64 -1.63 -7.86 10.29
C LYS A 64 -1.24 -8.73 9.10
N MET A 65 -1.38 -8.20 7.88
CA MET A 65 -1.09 -8.92 6.63
C MET A 65 0.35 -9.41 6.55
N CYS A 66 1.31 -8.63 7.05
CA CYS A 66 2.73 -9.01 7.01
C CYS A 66 3.20 -9.79 8.25
N SER A 67 2.31 -10.07 9.22
CA SER A 67 2.67 -10.80 10.43
C SER A 67 3.22 -12.20 10.15
N GLU A 68 4.08 -12.69 11.06
CA GLU A 68 4.72 -13.99 10.91
C GLU A 68 3.70 -15.14 10.89
N ARG A 69 2.66 -15.04 11.71
CA ARG A 69 1.54 -16.00 11.74
C ARG A 69 0.90 -16.17 10.37
N VAL A 70 0.70 -15.09 9.62
CA VAL A 70 0.16 -15.13 8.26
C VAL A 70 1.12 -15.82 7.31
N THR A 71 2.40 -15.45 7.30
CA THR A 71 3.38 -16.05 6.38
C THR A 71 3.59 -17.54 6.64
N THR A 72 3.61 -17.96 7.90
CA THR A 72 3.73 -19.38 8.29
C THR A 72 2.47 -20.16 7.91
N SER A 73 1.29 -19.57 8.12
CA SER A 73 0.03 -20.19 7.73
C SER A 73 -0.13 -20.31 6.21
N LEU A 74 0.34 -19.33 5.44
CA LEU A 74 0.40 -19.41 3.98
C LEU A 74 1.32 -20.55 3.54
N GLN A 75 2.52 -20.64 4.13
CA GLN A 75 3.50 -21.66 3.76
C GLN A 75 2.98 -23.08 4.00
N LYS A 76 2.24 -23.29 5.10
CA LYS A 76 1.67 -24.59 5.46
C LYS A 76 0.44 -24.94 4.63
N ASN A 77 -0.43 -23.97 4.37
CA ASN A 77 -1.80 -24.24 3.93
C ASN A 77 -2.11 -23.82 2.47
N VAL A 78 -1.28 -23.00 1.83
CA VAL A 78 -1.54 -22.44 0.50
C VAL A 78 -0.34 -22.69 -0.41
N ALA A 79 -0.42 -23.74 -1.24
CA ALA A 79 0.62 -24.04 -2.23
C ALA A 79 0.74 -22.93 -3.29
N GLY A 80 1.97 -22.65 -3.76
CA GLY A 80 2.23 -21.59 -4.74
C GLY A 80 2.25 -20.16 -4.15
N SER A 81 2.13 -20.03 -2.83
CA SER A 81 2.12 -18.74 -2.11
C SER A 81 3.52 -18.19 -1.83
N GLU A 82 4.59 -18.86 -2.25
CA GLU A 82 5.99 -18.50 -1.97
C GLU A 82 6.33 -17.08 -2.42
N GLY A 83 5.80 -16.65 -3.57
CA GLY A 83 5.94 -15.26 -4.04
C GLY A 83 5.24 -14.25 -3.12
N THR A 84 4.03 -14.55 -2.65
CA THR A 84 3.31 -13.72 -1.67
C THR A 84 4.07 -13.69 -0.34
N ILE A 85 4.59 -14.81 0.13
CA ILE A 85 5.36 -14.88 1.39
C ILE A 85 6.60 -13.99 1.31
N ALA A 86 7.39 -14.07 0.22
CA ALA A 86 8.57 -13.23 0.04
C ALA A 86 8.20 -11.74 0.00
N TYR A 87 7.12 -11.40 -0.70
CA TYR A 87 6.60 -10.03 -0.77
C TYR A 87 6.19 -9.48 0.61
N LEU A 88 5.40 -10.25 1.37
CA LEU A 88 4.96 -9.88 2.71
C LEU A 88 6.12 -9.85 3.72
N THR A 89 7.12 -10.70 3.55
CA THR A 89 8.34 -10.70 4.37
C THR A 89 9.14 -9.42 4.15
N SER A 90 9.33 -8.99 2.90
CA SER A 90 9.97 -7.70 2.62
C SER A 90 9.16 -6.54 3.20
N MET A 91 7.83 -6.56 3.08
CA MET A 91 6.98 -5.55 3.71
C MET A 91 7.12 -5.54 5.25
N ARG A 92 7.22 -6.72 5.89
CA ARG A 92 7.45 -6.86 7.34
C ARG A 92 8.81 -6.31 7.76
N PHE A 93 9.88 -6.62 7.04
CA PHE A 93 11.22 -6.13 7.35
C PHE A 93 11.30 -4.61 7.25
N LEU A 94 10.65 -4.00 6.25
CA LEU A 94 10.56 -2.53 6.18
C LEU A 94 9.77 -1.93 7.36
N LEU A 95 8.67 -2.57 7.76
CA LEU A 95 7.88 -2.19 8.93
C LEU A 95 8.73 -2.23 10.21
N GLN A 96 9.41 -3.35 10.44
CA GLN A 96 10.28 -3.59 11.58
C GLN A 96 11.43 -2.59 11.64
N ALA A 97 12.18 -2.43 10.55
CA ALA A 97 13.31 -1.50 10.49
C ALA A 97 12.95 -0.06 10.91
N CYS A 98 11.73 0.38 10.60
CA CYS A 98 11.29 1.74 10.85
C CYS A 98 10.55 1.92 12.18
N LEU A 99 9.72 0.97 12.61
CA LEU A 99 8.75 1.19 13.69
C LEU A 99 8.92 0.27 14.90
N ASP A 100 9.72 -0.79 14.80
CA ASP A 100 9.92 -1.71 15.93
C ASP A 100 11.04 -1.21 16.83
N GLU A 101 10.65 -0.72 18.00
CA GLU A 101 11.55 -0.12 18.98
C GLU A 101 12.47 -1.15 19.67
N ALA A 102 12.29 -2.46 19.45
CA ALA A 102 13.11 -3.49 20.06
C ALA A 102 14.37 -3.84 19.23
N LEU A 103 14.43 -3.40 17.97
CA LEU A 103 15.54 -3.71 17.06
C LEU A 103 16.74 -2.79 17.28
N SER A 104 17.92 -3.39 17.30
CA SER A 104 19.18 -2.67 17.23
C SER A 104 19.40 -1.99 15.87
N ALA A 105 20.25 -0.96 15.84
CA ALA A 105 20.72 -0.32 14.61
C ALA A 105 21.20 -1.30 13.52
N ALA A 106 21.91 -2.36 13.90
CA ALA A 106 22.40 -3.37 12.96
C ALA A 106 21.25 -4.21 12.36
N GLU A 107 20.27 -4.63 13.16
CA GLU A 107 19.11 -5.39 12.66
C GLU A 107 18.20 -4.52 11.79
N ARG A 108 18.01 -3.24 12.14
CA ARG A 108 17.29 -2.28 11.29
C ARG A 108 17.96 -2.12 9.93
N LEU A 109 19.29 -2.00 9.93
CA LEU A 109 20.09 -1.91 8.71
C LEU A 109 19.97 -3.18 7.85
N TYR A 110 20.07 -4.36 8.47
CA TYR A 110 19.84 -5.64 7.79
C TYR A 110 18.46 -5.68 7.11
N ASN A 111 17.41 -5.38 7.88
CA ASN A 111 16.03 -5.45 7.42
C ASN A 111 15.74 -4.49 6.25
N VAL A 112 16.20 -3.23 6.34
CA VAL A 112 15.93 -2.25 5.28
C VAL A 112 16.72 -2.55 4.00
N TRP A 113 17.97 -2.99 4.11
CA TRP A 113 18.79 -3.34 2.94
C TRP A 113 18.34 -4.65 2.28
N TYR A 114 17.83 -5.60 3.06
CA TYR A 114 17.17 -6.79 2.52
C TYR A 114 16.03 -6.39 1.56
N CYS A 115 15.20 -5.42 1.96
CA CYS A 115 14.11 -4.90 1.12
C CYS A 115 14.63 -4.22 -0.15
N VAL A 116 15.68 -3.40 -0.06
CA VAL A 116 16.31 -2.76 -1.22
C VAL A 116 16.78 -3.81 -2.22
N PHE A 117 17.51 -4.82 -1.76
CA PHE A 117 18.02 -5.88 -2.64
C PHE A 117 16.89 -6.74 -3.21
N PHE A 118 15.86 -7.06 -2.43
CA PHE A 118 14.66 -7.75 -2.94
C PHE A 118 14.06 -6.99 -4.12
N LEU A 119 13.82 -5.69 -3.98
CA LEU A 119 13.26 -4.87 -5.04
C LEU A 119 14.20 -4.75 -6.25
N ARG A 120 15.50 -4.61 -6.04
CA ARG A 120 16.50 -4.52 -7.12
C ARG A 120 16.57 -5.81 -7.93
N PHE A 121 16.68 -6.97 -7.28
CA PHE A 121 16.70 -8.25 -7.99
C PHE A 121 15.37 -8.53 -8.69
N TRP A 122 14.25 -8.16 -8.09
CA TRP A 122 12.95 -8.27 -8.74
C TRP A 122 12.86 -7.38 -9.99
N LYS A 123 13.32 -6.13 -9.92
CA LYS A 123 13.36 -5.21 -11.06
C LYS A 123 14.22 -5.77 -12.20
N VAL A 124 15.42 -6.28 -11.90
CA VAL A 124 16.32 -6.90 -12.89
C VAL A 124 15.69 -8.16 -13.51
N PHE A 125 14.98 -8.96 -12.71
CA PHE A 125 14.25 -10.12 -13.22
C PHE A 125 13.20 -9.71 -14.26
N LEU A 126 12.39 -8.70 -13.96
CA LEU A 126 11.36 -8.21 -14.88
C LEU A 126 11.97 -7.67 -16.17
N PHE A 127 13.06 -6.92 -16.07
CA PHE A 127 13.75 -6.33 -17.22
C PHE A 127 14.25 -7.40 -18.21
N ASN A 128 14.83 -8.49 -17.68
CA ASN A 128 15.35 -9.58 -18.51
C ASN A 128 14.27 -10.55 -19.00
N HIS A 129 13.01 -10.38 -18.59
CA HIS A 129 11.93 -11.29 -18.93
C HIS A 129 11.14 -10.77 -20.12
N ALA A 130 11.18 -11.50 -21.25
CA ALA A 130 10.54 -11.10 -22.52
C ALA A 130 9.00 -10.96 -22.49
N SER A 131 8.34 -11.20 -21.36
CA SER A 131 6.87 -11.27 -21.25
C SER A 131 6.29 -10.38 -20.15
N TYR A 132 7.14 -9.70 -19.38
CA TYR A 132 6.71 -8.75 -18.36
C TYR A 132 7.23 -7.37 -18.68
N ASN A 133 6.58 -6.35 -18.13
CA ASN A 133 7.04 -4.98 -18.21
C ASN A 133 7.04 -4.35 -16.81
N MET A 134 7.45 -3.08 -16.72
CA MET A 134 7.55 -2.39 -15.44
C MET A 134 6.18 -2.16 -14.75
N ASN A 135 5.06 -2.31 -15.44
CA ASN A 135 3.74 -2.31 -14.80
C ASN A 135 3.49 -3.57 -13.95
N ASN A 136 4.34 -4.58 -14.05
CA ASN A 136 4.34 -5.76 -13.20
C ASN A 136 5.22 -5.60 -11.94
N PHE A 137 5.87 -4.45 -11.78
CA PHE A 137 6.70 -4.11 -10.62
C PHE A 137 5.90 -3.30 -9.58
N VAL A 138 6.50 -3.04 -8.42
CA VAL A 138 6.03 -1.95 -7.55
C VAL A 138 6.10 -0.60 -8.26
N THR A 139 5.36 0.40 -7.76
CA THR A 139 5.43 1.75 -8.34
C THR A 139 6.83 2.33 -8.17
N SER A 140 7.28 3.16 -9.12
CA SER A 140 8.58 3.83 -9.03
C SER A 140 8.71 4.64 -7.75
N ASN A 141 7.62 5.31 -7.33
CA ASN A 141 7.58 6.02 -6.06
C ASN A 141 7.85 5.09 -4.86
N LEU A 142 7.23 3.90 -4.80
CA LEU A 142 7.49 2.95 -3.72
C LEU A 142 8.95 2.48 -3.73
N TYR A 143 9.48 2.14 -4.90
CA TYR A 143 10.88 1.72 -5.06
C TYR A 143 11.86 2.76 -4.50
N VAL A 144 11.72 4.02 -4.92
CA VAL A 144 12.57 5.13 -4.48
C VAL A 144 12.39 5.42 -2.99
N CYS A 145 11.16 5.37 -2.46
CA CYS A 145 10.90 5.56 -1.03
C CYS A 145 11.71 4.58 -0.17
N VAL A 146 11.76 3.29 -0.56
CA VAL A 146 12.53 2.27 0.16
C VAL A 146 14.03 2.55 0.12
N GLU A 147 14.56 2.98 -1.03
CA GLU A 147 15.98 3.35 -1.14
C GLU A 147 16.32 4.57 -0.27
N ILE A 148 15.48 5.61 -0.29
CA ILE A 148 15.65 6.80 0.56
C ILE A 148 15.67 6.42 2.03
N ILE A 149 14.75 5.55 2.49
CA ILE A 149 14.72 5.10 3.89
C ILE A 149 16.02 4.36 4.24
N ALA A 150 16.48 3.43 3.40
CA ALA A 150 17.70 2.67 3.65
C ALA A 150 18.94 3.58 3.77
N HIS A 151 19.08 4.52 2.83
CA HIS A 151 20.17 5.49 2.84
C HIS A 151 20.07 6.43 4.04
N THR A 152 18.87 6.92 4.39
CA THR A 152 18.65 7.78 5.55
C THR A 152 19.06 7.09 6.85
N ILE A 153 18.61 5.85 7.07
CA ILE A 153 18.98 5.07 8.27
C ILE A 153 20.51 4.90 8.34
N THR A 154 21.14 4.52 7.22
CA THR A 154 22.60 4.36 7.15
C THR A 154 23.33 5.66 7.49
N MET A 155 22.89 6.79 6.93
CA MET A 155 23.47 8.11 7.19
C MET A 155 23.29 8.56 8.63
N LEU A 156 22.14 8.29 9.26
CA LEU A 156 21.90 8.64 10.66
C LEU A 156 22.78 7.84 11.62
N ILE A 157 22.98 6.55 11.34
CA ILE A 157 23.94 5.72 12.09
C ILE A 157 25.33 6.35 12.04
N VAL A 158 25.81 6.69 10.83
CA VAL A 158 27.14 7.29 10.66
C VAL A 158 27.22 8.64 11.37
N LYS A 159 26.24 9.52 11.16
CA LYS A 159 26.20 10.86 11.75
C LYS A 159 26.22 10.83 13.28
N PHE A 160 25.29 10.11 13.90
CA PHE A 160 25.18 10.09 15.37
C PHE A 160 26.33 9.34 16.03
N ARG A 161 26.95 8.38 15.33
CA ARG A 161 28.19 7.76 15.78
C ARG A 161 29.35 8.75 15.76
N GLU A 162 29.53 9.50 14.67
CA GLU A 162 30.60 10.51 14.53
C GLU A 162 30.43 11.68 15.50
N GLU A 163 29.19 12.10 15.75
CA GLU A 163 28.85 13.14 16.73
C GLU A 163 28.84 12.63 18.18
N SER A 164 29.10 11.34 18.42
CA SER A 164 29.05 10.70 19.74
C SER A 164 27.72 10.90 20.47
N THR A 165 26.61 10.86 19.72
CA THR A 165 25.23 11.06 20.23
C THR A 165 24.29 9.90 19.82
N PRO A 166 24.63 8.64 20.15
CA PRO A 166 23.83 7.47 19.76
C PRO A 166 22.38 7.52 20.26
N GLU A 167 22.10 8.22 21.36
CA GLU A 167 20.77 8.41 21.93
C GLU A 167 19.78 9.12 21.01
N TYR A 168 20.24 9.80 19.96
CA TYR A 168 19.38 10.46 18.97
C TYR A 168 18.98 9.54 17.81
N PHE A 169 19.46 8.30 17.78
CA PHE A 169 19.08 7.32 16.77
C PHE A 169 17.69 6.72 17.02
N LEU A 170 16.65 7.56 16.99
CA LEU A 170 15.26 7.19 17.26
C LEU A 170 14.46 7.10 15.95
N VAL A 171 14.65 6.02 15.20
CA VAL A 171 14.11 5.85 13.84
C VAL A 171 12.58 5.95 13.81
N GLU A 172 11.91 5.44 14.84
CA GLU A 172 10.44 5.46 14.97
C GLU A 172 9.86 6.88 15.05
N LEU A 173 10.66 7.89 15.41
CA LEU A 173 10.24 9.29 15.49
C LEU A 173 10.43 10.05 14.17
N LEU A 174 11.02 9.42 13.14
CA LEU A 174 11.36 10.06 11.87
C LEU A 174 10.20 10.06 10.85
N GLY A 175 9.05 9.51 11.19
CA GLY A 175 7.83 9.53 10.37
C GLY A 175 6.93 10.74 10.67
N SER A 176 5.82 10.87 9.91
CA SER A 176 4.87 11.98 10.09
C SER A 176 3.76 11.71 11.12
N GLN A 177 3.81 10.58 11.83
CA GLN A 177 2.79 10.19 12.82
C GLN A 177 2.57 11.21 13.95
N PRO A 178 3.60 11.89 14.49
CA PRO A 178 3.38 12.98 15.44
C PRO A 178 2.50 14.09 14.85
N CYS A 179 2.71 14.44 13.57
CA CYS A 179 1.90 15.43 12.86
C CYS A 179 0.45 14.94 12.66
N GLU A 180 0.25 13.69 12.22
CA GLU A 180 -1.10 13.10 12.13
C GLU A 180 -1.82 13.09 13.49
N GLY A 181 -1.09 12.79 14.55
CA GLY A 181 -1.56 12.84 15.93
C GLY A 181 -1.99 14.24 16.36
N TYR A 182 -1.22 15.26 15.95
CA TYR A 182 -1.54 16.67 16.16
C TYR A 182 -2.81 17.08 15.40
N PHE A 183 -2.93 16.73 14.12
CA PHE A 183 -4.14 16.99 13.34
C PHE A 183 -5.37 16.26 13.88
N ARG A 184 -5.20 15.05 14.41
CA ARG A 184 -6.28 14.31 15.08
C ARG A 184 -6.71 15.00 16.37
N LEU A 185 -5.76 15.53 17.13
CA LEU A 185 -6.03 16.29 18.35
C LEU A 185 -6.79 17.58 18.02
N ALA A 186 -6.36 18.33 17.01
CA ALA A 186 -7.07 19.51 16.52
C ALA A 186 -8.51 19.18 16.09
N ARG A 187 -8.71 18.08 15.34
CA ARG A 187 -10.05 17.59 14.95
C ARG A 187 -10.91 17.16 16.14
N SER A 188 -10.30 16.74 17.24
CA SER A 188 -11.02 16.37 18.46
C SER A 188 -11.41 17.56 19.34
N MET A 189 -10.81 18.74 19.11
CA MET A 189 -11.13 19.97 19.82
C MET A 189 -12.36 20.65 19.23
N THR A 190 -13.51 19.99 19.36
CA THR A 190 -14.81 20.58 19.06
C THR A 190 -15.57 20.78 20.37
N SER A 191 -16.43 21.81 20.43
CA SER A 191 -17.27 22.02 21.60
C SER A 191 -18.27 20.86 21.73
N THR A 192 -18.78 20.61 22.95
CA THR A 192 -19.79 19.57 23.22
C THR A 192 -21.07 19.73 22.39
N GLN A 193 -21.32 20.93 21.85
CA GLN A 193 -22.47 21.26 21.01
C GLN A 193 -22.14 21.28 19.51
N SER A 194 -20.91 20.94 19.09
CA SER A 194 -20.48 21.00 17.68
C SER A 194 -19.73 19.73 17.26
N THR A 195 -20.18 19.15 16.14
CA THR A 195 -19.56 17.99 15.49
C THR A 195 -18.64 18.40 14.32
N VAL A 196 -18.33 19.69 14.20
CA VAL A 196 -17.55 20.26 13.10
C VAL A 196 -16.08 19.85 13.22
N ILE A 197 -15.70 18.79 12.49
CA ILE A 197 -14.32 18.29 12.42
C ILE A 197 -13.47 19.01 11.36
N ASN A 198 -14.11 19.67 10.40
CA ASN A 198 -13.44 20.49 9.39
C ASN A 198 -13.39 21.93 9.88
N PHE A 199 -12.23 22.55 9.80
CA PHE A 199 -12.05 23.90 10.29
C PHE A 199 -11.19 24.73 9.34
N CYS A 200 -11.44 26.04 9.32
CA CYS A 200 -10.59 26.95 8.54
C CYS A 200 -9.26 27.22 9.24
N MET A 201 -8.31 27.88 8.57
CA MET A 201 -6.99 28.16 9.15
C MET A 201 -7.06 28.97 10.45
N LYS A 202 -7.93 29.99 10.51
CA LYS A 202 -8.17 30.78 11.73
C LYS A 202 -8.63 29.90 12.89
N GLU A 203 -9.56 28.99 12.61
CA GLU A 203 -10.08 28.04 13.57
C GLU A 203 -9.03 26.97 13.97
N PHE A 204 -8.09 26.62 13.08
CA PHE A 204 -6.95 25.76 13.41
C PHE A 204 -5.97 26.45 14.36
N LEU A 205 -5.54 27.67 14.05
CA LEU A 205 -4.62 28.46 14.88
C LEU A 205 -5.17 28.71 16.28
N ALA A 206 -6.48 28.94 16.41
CA ALA A 206 -7.14 29.04 17.72
C ALA A 206 -7.08 27.74 18.53
N ARG A 207 -7.08 26.58 17.85
CA ARG A 207 -6.95 25.26 18.50
C ARG A 207 -5.50 24.93 18.84
N VAL A 208 -4.53 25.35 18.04
CA VAL A 208 -3.08 25.21 18.32
C VAL A 208 -2.76 25.72 19.73
N LYS A 209 -3.16 26.96 20.04
CA LYS A 209 -2.94 27.54 21.38
C LYS A 209 -3.52 26.68 22.52
N ARG A 210 -4.69 26.07 22.31
CA ARG A 210 -5.30 25.16 23.29
C ARG A 210 -4.56 23.81 23.38
N ILE A 211 -4.10 23.28 22.26
CA ILE A 211 -3.24 22.07 22.22
C ILE A 211 -1.98 22.30 23.02
N ASP A 212 -1.32 23.44 22.83
CA ASP A 212 -0.06 23.74 23.50
C ASP A 212 -0.25 23.88 25.01
N VAL A 213 -1.31 24.56 25.45
CA VAL A 213 -1.68 24.62 26.88
C VAL A 213 -1.96 23.23 27.44
N LEU A 214 -2.69 22.37 26.72
CA LEU A 214 -2.97 21.01 27.17
C LEU A 214 -1.70 20.16 27.27
N ASN A 215 -0.80 20.26 26.30
CA ASN A 215 0.49 19.57 26.32
C ASN A 215 1.37 20.06 27.48
N LEU A 216 1.39 21.38 27.74
CA LEU A 216 2.13 21.98 28.86
C LEU A 216 1.59 21.51 30.21
N VAL A 217 0.26 21.54 30.38
CA VAL A 217 -0.42 21.08 31.59
C VAL A 217 -0.16 19.59 31.81
N SER A 218 -0.26 18.79 30.75
CA SER A 218 -0.01 17.35 30.83
C SER A 218 1.44 17.04 31.21
N SER A 219 2.41 17.71 30.59
CA SER A 219 3.84 17.58 30.91
C SER A 219 4.11 17.92 32.38
N LYS A 220 3.62 19.07 32.87
CA LYS A 220 3.83 19.53 34.25
C LYS A 220 3.13 18.66 35.31
N LEU A 221 2.03 18.02 34.95
CA LEU A 221 1.24 17.19 35.87
C LEU A 221 1.50 15.69 35.68
N SER A 222 2.39 15.30 34.76
CA SER A 222 2.64 13.90 34.39
C SER A 222 3.10 13.01 35.56
N GLU A 223 3.76 13.59 36.56
CA GLU A 223 4.20 12.91 37.79
C GLU A 223 3.09 12.78 38.85
N LYS A 224 2.06 13.63 38.79
CA LYS A 224 1.01 13.75 39.82
C LYS A 224 -0.35 13.23 39.36
N LEU A 225 -0.62 13.22 38.06
CA LEU A 225 -1.90 12.87 37.47
C LEU A 225 -1.70 11.93 36.27
N VAL A 226 -2.41 10.80 36.30
CA VAL A 226 -2.42 9.85 35.20
C VAL A 226 -3.52 10.26 34.23
N PHE A 227 -3.14 10.75 33.05
CA PHE A 227 -4.09 11.06 31.97
C PHE A 227 -4.45 9.77 31.20
N PRO A 228 -5.69 9.23 31.32
CA PRO A 228 -6.03 7.94 30.72
C PRO A 228 -5.98 7.93 29.19
N ARG A 229 -6.23 9.10 28.56
CA ARG A 229 -6.19 9.29 27.10
C ARG A 229 -4.76 9.34 26.55
N GLU A 230 -3.79 9.77 27.34
CA GLU A 230 -2.38 9.69 26.97
C GLU A 230 -1.82 8.29 27.14
N ARG A 231 -2.30 7.52 28.12
CA ARG A 231 -1.88 6.12 28.31
C ARG A 231 -2.13 5.24 27.07
N ARG A 232 -3.17 5.54 26.27
CA ARG A 232 -3.41 4.89 24.95
C ARG A 232 -2.51 5.41 23.82
N LYS A 233 -1.92 6.60 23.96
CA LYS A 233 -0.88 7.14 23.04
C LYS A 233 0.55 6.72 23.44
N LYS A 234 0.77 6.36 24.71
CA LYS A 234 2.03 5.80 25.26
C LYS A 234 2.41 4.41 24.71
N LEU A 235 1.65 3.90 23.74
CA LEU A 235 2.06 2.78 22.89
C LEU A 235 3.09 3.19 21.82
N ILE A 236 3.35 4.49 21.67
CA ILE A 236 4.56 5.04 21.05
C ILE A 236 5.42 5.54 22.21
N GLY A 237 6.46 4.77 22.53
CA GLY A 237 7.59 5.05 23.42
C GLY A 237 7.34 5.81 24.73
N MET A 238 7.37 5.09 25.87
CA MET A 238 8.20 5.63 26.96
C MET A 238 9.65 5.38 26.56
N LEU A 239 10.39 6.45 26.26
CA LEU A 239 11.85 6.44 26.38
C LEU A 239 12.17 6.19 27.86
N THR A 240 12.30 4.93 28.26
CA THR A 240 12.86 4.61 29.57
C THR A 240 14.31 5.09 29.56
N LYS A 241 14.79 5.64 30.68
CA LYS A 241 16.20 6.04 30.84
C LYS A 241 17.19 4.90 30.51
N GLU A 242 16.72 3.65 30.59
CA GLU A 242 17.42 2.42 30.23
C GLU A 242 17.53 2.17 28.71
N LYS A 243 16.74 2.83 27.86
CA LYS A 243 16.91 2.81 26.39
C LYS A 243 17.81 3.93 25.88
N LEU A 244 17.92 5.02 26.64
CA LEU A 244 18.92 6.07 26.43
C LEU A 244 20.34 5.61 26.78
N SER A 245 20.51 4.44 27.40
CA SER A 245 21.84 3.88 27.63
C SER A 245 22.39 3.25 26.34
N LEU A 246 23.29 3.99 25.68
CA LEU A 246 24.29 3.55 24.70
C LEU A 246 23.79 2.47 23.73
N GLU A 247 22.87 2.82 22.83
CA GLU A 247 22.65 2.00 21.65
C GLU A 247 23.96 1.94 20.85
N TYR A 248 24.49 0.73 20.67
CA TYR A 248 25.69 0.52 19.88
C TYR A 248 25.40 0.82 18.41
N LEU A 249 26.04 1.87 17.88
CA LEU A 249 25.96 2.20 16.46
C LEU A 249 27.10 1.50 15.70
N PRO A 250 26.80 0.67 14.68
CA PRO A 250 27.81 -0.12 13.99
C PRO A 250 28.83 0.77 13.27
N ASN A 251 30.08 0.32 13.23
CA ASN A 251 31.14 0.96 12.45
C ASN A 251 30.98 0.70 10.93
N ASN A 252 31.81 1.32 10.10
CA ASN A 252 31.69 1.20 8.63
C ASN A 252 31.90 -0.25 8.13
N ASP A 253 32.78 -1.02 8.76
CA ASP A 253 33.03 -2.42 8.39
C ASP A 253 31.85 -3.30 8.79
N GLU A 254 31.23 -3.04 9.94
CA GLU A 254 30.02 -3.74 10.39
C GLU A 254 28.81 -3.40 9.53
N ILE A 255 28.63 -2.12 9.17
CA ILE A 255 27.64 -1.68 8.19
C ILE A 255 27.81 -2.49 6.90
N LEU A 256 29.03 -2.57 6.37
CA LEU A 256 29.33 -3.32 5.15
C LEU A 256 29.03 -4.82 5.31
N LYS A 257 29.42 -5.43 6.44
CA LYS A 257 29.13 -6.84 6.75
C LYS A 257 27.63 -7.11 6.79
N VAL A 258 26.87 -6.27 7.50
CA VAL A 258 25.40 -6.38 7.64
C VAL A 258 24.71 -6.24 6.28
N VAL A 259 25.11 -5.25 5.48
CA VAL A 259 24.56 -5.05 4.13
C VAL A 259 24.88 -6.24 3.21
N ASN A 260 26.09 -6.80 3.29
CA ASN A 260 26.47 -7.97 2.52
C ASN A 260 25.75 -9.26 2.98
N LEU A 261 25.48 -9.40 4.28
CA LEU A 261 24.67 -10.47 4.82
C LEU A 261 23.24 -10.40 4.26
N ALA A 262 22.60 -9.22 4.35
CA ALA A 262 21.27 -8.98 3.80
C ALA A 262 21.19 -9.31 2.30
N LYS A 263 22.24 -8.94 1.54
CA LYS A 263 22.37 -9.28 0.11
C LYS A 263 22.50 -10.78 -0.12
N SER A 264 23.27 -11.49 0.70
CA SER A 264 23.51 -12.92 0.55
C SER A 264 22.23 -13.72 0.82
N ASP A 265 21.52 -13.37 1.88
CA ASP A 265 20.30 -14.06 2.29
C ASP A 265 19.16 -13.86 1.28
N ILE A 266 18.99 -12.64 0.77
CA ILE A 266 17.97 -12.42 -0.26
C ILE A 266 18.33 -13.10 -1.58
N VAL A 267 19.61 -13.23 -1.94
CA VAL A 267 20.02 -14.00 -3.13
C VAL A 267 19.59 -15.47 -2.98
N LEU A 268 19.74 -16.07 -1.80
CA LEU A 268 19.26 -17.43 -1.54
C LEU A 268 17.74 -17.53 -1.72
N VAL A 269 16.97 -16.57 -1.19
CA VAL A 269 15.51 -16.54 -1.33
C VAL A 269 15.09 -16.36 -2.79
N MET A 270 15.70 -15.41 -3.51
CA MET A 270 15.39 -15.13 -4.91
C MET A 270 15.73 -16.32 -5.82
N ASN A 271 16.85 -17.00 -5.58
CA ASN A 271 17.20 -18.23 -6.29
C ASN A 271 16.17 -19.35 -6.04
N LYS A 272 15.68 -19.51 -4.81
CA LYS A 272 14.59 -20.45 -4.48
C LYS A 272 13.29 -20.13 -5.22
N LEU A 273 12.98 -18.83 -5.39
CA LEU A 273 11.85 -18.38 -6.20
C LEU A 273 12.08 -18.58 -7.71
N GLY A 274 13.32 -18.88 -8.14
CA GLY A 274 13.70 -19.06 -9.54
C GLY A 274 14.11 -17.77 -10.24
N VAL A 275 14.43 -16.71 -9.49
CA VAL A 275 15.02 -15.48 -10.01
C VAL A 275 16.54 -15.66 -10.04
N LYS A 276 17.14 -15.52 -11.24
CA LYS A 276 18.60 -15.51 -11.38
C LYS A 276 19.15 -14.17 -10.92
N CYS A 277 19.84 -14.17 -9.77
CA CYS A 277 20.52 -12.98 -9.26
C CYS A 277 21.87 -12.78 -9.98
N PHE A 278 21.87 -12.04 -11.08
CA PHE A 278 23.11 -11.56 -11.70
C PHE A 278 23.74 -10.45 -10.87
N SER A 279 25.01 -10.13 -11.15
CA SER A 279 25.68 -8.99 -10.54
C SER A 279 24.86 -7.70 -10.76
N LEU A 280 24.61 -6.95 -9.69
CA LEU A 280 23.85 -5.68 -9.71
C LEU A 280 24.52 -4.57 -10.53
N VAL A 281 25.71 -4.85 -11.12
CA VAL A 281 26.46 -3.97 -12.02
C VAL A 281 25.63 -3.52 -13.23
N HIS A 282 24.68 -4.35 -13.70
CA HIS A 282 23.78 -3.98 -14.80
C HIS A 282 22.82 -2.82 -14.51
N ILE A 283 22.60 -2.46 -13.23
CA ILE A 283 21.76 -1.31 -12.87
C ILE A 283 22.43 0.01 -13.25
N LYS A 284 23.77 0.11 -13.21
CA LYS A 284 24.49 1.31 -13.64
C LYS A 284 24.35 1.56 -15.14
N GLN A 285 24.50 0.53 -15.96
CA GLN A 285 24.29 0.63 -17.42
C GLN A 285 22.86 1.03 -17.78
N TYR A 286 21.88 0.62 -16.97
CA TYR A 286 20.47 0.96 -17.14
C TYR A 286 20.13 2.40 -16.73
N LEU A 287 20.69 2.92 -15.63
CA LEU A 287 20.50 4.33 -15.25
C LEU A 287 21.05 5.26 -16.33
N SER A 288 22.22 4.95 -16.88
CA SER A 288 22.80 5.67 -18.01
C SER A 288 21.99 5.55 -19.32
N ALA A 289 21.29 4.43 -19.52
CA ALA A 289 20.44 4.22 -20.71
C ALA A 289 19.07 4.91 -20.59
N MET A 290 18.56 5.11 -19.37
CA MET A 290 17.34 5.89 -19.13
C MET A 290 17.59 7.38 -19.27
N GLU A 291 18.71 7.88 -18.74
CA GLU A 291 19.15 9.27 -18.92
C GLU A 291 19.31 9.63 -20.41
N ALA A 292 19.66 8.66 -21.27
CA ALA A 292 19.77 8.86 -22.72
C ALA A 292 18.44 8.74 -23.49
N CYS A 293 17.36 8.26 -22.87
CA CYS A 293 16.04 8.11 -23.51
C CYS A 293 15.05 9.22 -23.16
N ASP A 294 15.27 9.96 -22.08
CA ASP A 294 14.41 11.09 -21.68
C ASP A 294 14.67 12.36 -22.53
N ASP A 295 15.72 12.38 -23.37
CA ASP A 295 16.05 13.50 -24.26
C ASP A 295 15.27 13.53 -25.60
N LEU A 296 14.28 12.64 -25.81
CA LEU A 296 13.57 12.50 -27.09
C LEU A 296 12.04 12.57 -27.06
N GLU A 297 11.39 12.94 -25.95
CA GLU A 297 9.97 13.34 -25.99
C GLU A 297 9.84 14.86 -26.07
N ASP A 298 9.87 15.30 -27.33
CA ASP A 298 9.80 16.67 -27.80
C ASP A 298 8.44 17.33 -27.52
N ASN A 299 8.54 18.65 -27.42
CA ASN A 299 7.49 19.62 -27.27
C ASN A 299 6.44 19.52 -28.38
N SER A 300 5.23 19.05 -28.07
CA SER A 300 3.98 19.60 -28.62
C SER A 300 2.79 18.81 -28.08
N ILE A 301 1.87 19.50 -27.40
CA ILE A 301 0.44 19.49 -27.71
C ILE A 301 -0.22 20.56 -26.82
N LEU A 302 -0.77 21.52 -27.53
CA LEU A 302 -1.61 22.62 -27.05
C LEU A 302 -2.82 22.13 -26.24
N GLU A 303 -3.21 23.03 -25.36
CA GLU A 303 -4.47 23.11 -24.62
C GLU A 303 -5.69 22.57 -25.39
N GLN A 304 -6.42 21.65 -24.76
CA GLN A 304 -7.88 21.73 -24.72
C GLN A 304 -8.39 21.15 -23.40
N SER A 305 -8.83 22.07 -22.54
CA SER A 305 -9.41 21.83 -21.23
C SER A 305 -10.75 21.10 -21.31
N VAL A 306 -10.86 19.94 -20.67
CA VAL A 306 -12.12 19.45 -20.11
C VAL A 306 -11.89 19.18 -18.62
N TYR A 307 -12.45 20.06 -17.81
CA TYR A 307 -12.42 20.05 -16.35
C TYR A 307 -12.96 18.71 -15.80
N SER A 308 -12.13 18.00 -15.06
CA SER A 308 -12.57 17.08 -14.01
C SER A 308 -11.53 17.12 -12.88
N SER A 309 -11.96 17.67 -11.76
CA SER A 309 -11.17 18.07 -10.61
C SER A 309 -10.63 16.88 -9.81
N VAL A 310 -9.37 16.51 -10.03
CA VAL A 310 -8.49 15.95 -8.99
C VAL A 310 -7.05 16.34 -9.37
N LEU A 311 -6.49 17.38 -8.76
CA LEU A 311 -5.06 17.69 -8.84
C LEU A 311 -4.51 17.95 -7.45
N ASP A 312 -3.70 16.98 -7.02
CA ASP A 312 -2.39 17.06 -6.35
C ASP A 312 -2.10 18.28 -5.47
N GLU A 313 -1.90 18.01 -4.18
CA GLU A 313 -1.59 18.96 -3.10
C GLU A 313 -0.08 19.23 -2.92
N ASP A 314 0.79 18.80 -3.83
CA ASP A 314 2.24 18.71 -3.57
C ASP A 314 3.09 19.88 -4.09
N ASP A 315 2.52 21.08 -4.28
CA ASP A 315 3.33 22.29 -4.52
C ASP A 315 2.78 23.51 -3.78
N ILE A 316 3.03 23.55 -2.47
CA ILE A 316 3.02 24.80 -1.69
C ILE A 316 4.49 25.16 -1.48
N SER A 317 4.98 26.18 -2.19
CA SER A 317 6.36 26.65 -2.02
C SER A 317 6.60 27.10 -0.57
N LEU A 318 7.77 26.76 -0.03
CA LEU A 318 8.21 27.18 1.31
C LEU A 318 8.14 28.70 1.52
N ASP A 319 8.23 29.49 0.43
CA ASP A 319 8.11 30.95 0.46
C ASP A 319 6.72 31.45 0.84
N LEU A 320 5.65 30.65 0.62
CA LEU A 320 4.29 30.99 1.04
C LEU A 320 4.07 30.83 2.56
N LEU A 321 4.80 29.92 3.21
CA LEU A 321 4.70 29.68 4.65
C LEU A 321 5.42 30.75 5.48
N ALA A 322 6.48 31.35 4.92
CA ALA A 322 7.23 32.43 5.56
C ALA A 322 6.52 33.80 5.50
N ALA A 323 5.49 33.94 4.68
CA ALA A 323 4.75 35.19 4.46
C ALA A 323 3.45 35.32 5.29
N PHE A 324 3.13 34.36 6.16
CA PHE A 324 1.93 34.44 7.00
C PHE A 324 2.13 35.45 8.14
N PRO A 325 1.31 36.53 8.21
CA PRO A 325 1.35 37.45 9.34
C PRO A 325 0.93 36.75 10.64
N SER A 326 1.38 37.30 11.78
CA SER A 326 0.96 36.80 13.08
C SER A 326 -0.55 37.04 13.27
N PRO A 327 -1.25 36.28 14.13
CA PRO A 327 -2.69 36.47 14.39
C PRO A 327 -3.07 37.85 14.95
N GLU A 328 -2.09 38.64 15.35
CA GLU A 328 -2.25 40.01 15.86
C GLU A 328 -2.30 41.04 14.71
N ASP A 329 -1.91 40.66 13.49
CA ASP A 329 -1.84 41.53 12.31
C ASP A 329 -3.11 41.50 11.42
N ILE A 330 -4.14 40.73 11.79
CA ILE A 330 -5.39 40.59 11.02
C ILE A 330 -6.57 41.07 11.86
N THR A 331 -6.76 42.39 11.88
CA THR A 331 -8.00 43.04 12.33
C THR A 331 -8.66 43.77 11.17
N ASP A 332 -9.98 43.68 11.11
CA ASP A 332 -10.88 44.48 10.28
C ASP A 332 -10.94 44.27 8.76
N LEU A 333 -11.10 43.02 8.31
CA LEU A 333 -11.72 42.75 7.00
C LEU A 333 -13.25 42.81 7.13
N ASN A 334 -13.80 44.03 7.07
CA ASN A 334 -15.22 44.27 6.89
C ASN A 334 -15.56 44.11 5.39
N PRO A 335 -16.41 43.17 4.94
CA PRO A 335 -16.54 42.82 3.51
C PRO A 335 -17.27 43.88 2.65
N PHE A 336 -17.66 45.01 3.24
CA PHE A 336 -18.56 46.00 2.65
C PHE A 336 -18.03 47.44 2.73
N LEU A 337 -16.77 47.64 3.11
CA LEU A 337 -16.12 48.95 3.03
C LEU A 337 -15.09 48.91 1.90
N ASP A 338 -15.40 49.67 0.84
CA ASP A 338 -14.58 50.11 -0.28
C ASP A 338 -13.29 49.31 -0.51
N ILE A 339 -13.40 48.25 -1.32
CA ILE A 339 -12.24 47.68 -2.00
C ILE A 339 -11.65 48.81 -2.85
N PRO A 340 -10.42 49.30 -2.58
CA PRO A 340 -9.83 50.37 -3.38
C PRO A 340 -9.76 49.91 -4.84
N GLU A 341 -10.12 50.78 -5.79
CA GLU A 341 -10.12 50.47 -7.23
C GLU A 341 -8.76 49.96 -7.74
N GLU A 342 -7.69 50.13 -6.98
CA GLU A 342 -6.33 49.62 -7.26
C GLU A 342 -6.14 48.11 -6.99
N THR A 343 -7.15 47.39 -6.49
CA THR A 343 -7.02 45.95 -6.12
C THR A 343 -7.07 44.98 -7.32
N ILE A 344 -7.14 45.47 -8.57
CA ILE A 344 -7.32 44.64 -9.77
C ILE A 344 -6.16 44.84 -10.76
N LEU A 345 -4.99 44.28 -10.44
CA LEU A 345 -3.88 44.12 -11.40
C LEU A 345 -3.88 42.75 -12.12
N LEU A 346 -5.01 42.03 -12.09
CA LEU A 346 -5.16 40.75 -12.78
C LEU A 346 -6.46 40.72 -13.58
N PRO A 347 -6.46 40.17 -14.80
CA PRO A 347 -7.67 40.07 -15.61
C PRO A 347 -8.79 39.31 -14.86
N PRO A 348 -10.08 39.62 -15.09
CA PRO A 348 -11.21 38.99 -14.39
C PRO A 348 -11.21 37.45 -14.45
N THR A 349 -10.62 36.90 -15.52
CA THR A 349 -10.46 35.47 -15.80
C THR A 349 -9.35 34.79 -14.99
N SER A 350 -8.47 35.56 -14.32
CA SER A 350 -7.41 35.01 -13.48
C SER A 350 -8.00 34.22 -12.30
N ILE A 351 -7.48 33.03 -12.04
CA ILE A 351 -7.83 32.23 -10.86
C ILE A 351 -7.21 32.79 -9.55
N PHE A 352 -6.41 33.85 -9.65
CA PHE A 352 -5.72 34.50 -8.53
C PHE A 352 -6.24 35.94 -8.33
N LEU A 353 -6.19 36.41 -7.08
CA LEU A 353 -6.36 37.80 -6.67
C LEU A 353 -5.11 38.28 -5.90
N MET A 354 -4.90 39.59 -5.86
CA MET A 354 -3.88 40.21 -5.01
C MET A 354 -4.57 40.71 -3.74
N VAL A 355 -4.13 40.24 -2.57
CA VAL A 355 -4.66 40.63 -1.26
C VAL A 355 -3.67 41.57 -0.58
N PRO A 356 -4.06 42.79 -0.18
CA PRO A 356 -3.19 43.67 0.59
C PRO A 356 -2.99 43.11 2.01
N THR A 357 -1.75 43.13 2.47
CA THR A 357 -1.36 42.82 3.86
C THR A 357 -1.30 44.10 4.69
N SER A 358 -1.35 43.97 6.02
CA SER A 358 -1.24 45.09 6.97
C SER A 358 0.03 45.94 6.78
N ASN A 359 1.07 45.37 6.17
CA ASN A 359 2.34 46.03 5.87
C ASN A 359 2.35 46.74 4.49
N GLY A 360 1.19 46.87 3.83
CA GLY A 360 1.07 47.50 2.50
C GLY A 360 1.59 46.66 1.34
N ARG A 361 2.00 45.40 1.58
CA ARG A 361 2.45 44.47 0.52
C ARG A 361 1.29 43.67 -0.03
N PHE A 362 1.29 43.38 -1.33
CA PHE A 362 0.27 42.56 -1.98
C PHE A 362 0.72 41.11 -2.10
N VAL A 363 -0.14 40.17 -1.66
CA VAL A 363 0.09 38.73 -1.76
C VAL A 363 -0.83 38.13 -2.82
N LYS A 364 -0.27 37.36 -3.76
CA LYS A 364 -1.03 36.66 -4.79
C LYS A 364 -1.65 35.39 -4.20
N MET A 365 -2.99 35.30 -4.23
CA MET A 365 -3.73 34.18 -3.64
C MET A 365 -4.81 33.65 -4.59
N ARG A 366 -5.07 32.34 -4.60
CA ARG A 366 -6.17 31.78 -5.41
C ARG A 366 -7.54 32.26 -4.90
N LYS A 367 -8.45 32.57 -5.82
CA LYS A 367 -9.83 32.99 -5.53
C LYS A 367 -10.58 31.93 -4.72
N SER A 368 -10.37 30.64 -4.99
CA SER A 368 -10.97 29.54 -4.22
C SER A 368 -10.51 29.52 -2.76
N THR A 369 -9.22 29.73 -2.51
CA THR A 369 -8.64 29.81 -1.16
C THR A 369 -9.18 31.03 -0.42
N PHE A 370 -9.36 32.17 -1.11
CA PHE A 370 -9.93 33.39 -0.53
C PHE A 370 -11.40 33.23 -0.16
N CYS A 371 -12.21 32.67 -1.06
CA CYS A 371 -13.60 32.34 -0.77
C CYS A 371 -13.72 31.34 0.39
N TRP A 372 -12.84 30.33 0.45
CA TRP A 372 -12.79 29.40 1.58
C TRP A 372 -12.48 30.11 2.90
N LEU A 373 -11.48 31.01 2.91
CA LEU A 373 -11.12 31.84 4.07
C LEU A 373 -12.28 32.69 4.59
N LEU A 374 -13.11 33.23 3.68
CA LEU A 374 -14.24 34.11 4.01
C LEU A 374 -15.56 33.38 4.28
N SER A 375 -15.68 32.11 3.90
CA SER A 375 -16.91 31.35 4.03
C SER A 375 -17.23 30.98 5.49
N LYS A 376 -18.09 31.78 6.15
CA LYS A 376 -18.63 31.44 7.49
C LYS A 376 -19.61 30.25 7.49
N ASN A 377 -20.31 30.00 6.37
CA ASN A 377 -21.52 29.15 6.30
C ASN A 377 -21.55 28.05 5.21
N GLY A 378 -20.43 27.67 4.57
CA GLY A 378 -20.42 26.53 3.66
C GLY A 378 -20.66 25.21 4.40
N LEU A 379 -21.49 24.30 3.86
CA LEU A 379 -21.87 23.00 4.47
C LEU A 379 -20.66 22.27 5.10
N LYS A 380 -20.52 22.40 6.43
CA LYS A 380 -19.42 21.88 7.24
C LYS A 380 -19.59 20.39 7.60
N LEU A 381 -20.01 19.57 6.65
CA LEU A 381 -20.15 18.12 6.85
C LEU A 381 -19.03 17.39 6.11
N SER A 382 -18.11 16.78 6.86
CA SER A 382 -17.10 15.91 6.24
C SER A 382 -17.74 14.62 5.75
N SER A 383 -17.37 14.18 4.55
CA SER A 383 -17.62 12.81 4.06
C SER A 383 -17.04 11.72 4.99
N ASP A 384 -15.95 12.01 5.70
CA ASP A 384 -15.26 11.09 6.64
C ASP A 384 -16.15 10.65 7.82
N ARG A 385 -16.93 11.57 8.42
CA ARG A 385 -17.87 11.24 9.50
C ARG A 385 -19.12 10.52 9.03
N MET A 386 -19.62 10.81 7.82
CA MET A 386 -20.73 10.05 7.23
C MET A 386 -20.36 8.58 6.99
N LEU A 387 -19.10 8.30 6.63
CA LEU A 387 -18.59 6.94 6.51
C LEU A 387 -18.47 6.25 7.89
N ARG A 388 -17.98 6.93 8.92
CA ARG A 388 -17.91 6.37 10.29
C ARG A 388 -19.27 6.22 10.99
N VAL A 389 -20.26 7.05 10.67
CA VAL A 389 -21.62 6.91 11.21
C VAL A 389 -22.39 5.81 10.47
N ARG A 390 -22.11 5.57 9.18
CA ARG A 390 -22.58 4.35 8.49
C ARG A 390 -21.98 3.07 9.07
N GLN A 391 -20.76 3.12 9.62
CA GLN A 391 -20.15 1.99 10.34
C GLN A 391 -20.90 1.64 11.64
N GLY A 392 -21.71 2.56 12.20
CA GLY A 392 -22.52 2.32 13.39
C GLY A 392 -23.96 1.83 13.12
N VAL A 393 -24.45 1.92 11.87
CA VAL A 393 -25.86 1.65 11.53
C VAL A 393 -26.04 0.46 10.56
N CYS A 394 -24.95 -0.17 10.08
CA CYS A 394 -25.04 -1.45 9.36
C CYS A 394 -24.81 -2.65 10.31
N PHE A 395 -25.55 -2.70 11.43
CA PHE A 395 -25.82 -3.92 12.18
C PHE A 395 -27.19 -4.49 11.80
N THR A 396 -27.54 -4.44 10.52
CA THR A 396 -28.53 -5.37 9.98
C THR A 396 -27.80 -6.63 9.60
N LEU A 397 -27.99 -7.66 10.44
CA LEU A 397 -27.79 -9.07 10.13
C LEU A 397 -28.04 -9.36 8.64
N SER A 398 -26.97 -9.34 7.87
CA SER A 398 -26.84 -10.23 6.72
C SER A 398 -25.68 -11.15 7.05
N ASN A 399 -25.94 -12.00 8.06
CA ASN A 399 -25.33 -13.32 8.13
C ASN A 399 -25.72 -14.08 6.85
N PHE A 400 -25.10 -13.72 5.73
CA PHE A 400 -24.85 -14.68 4.67
C PHE A 400 -23.69 -15.55 5.14
N ASN A 401 -23.95 -16.32 6.20
CA ASN A 401 -23.44 -17.68 6.35
C ASN A 401 -24.03 -18.53 5.21
N SER A 402 -23.74 -18.14 3.97
CA SER A 402 -23.63 -19.12 2.92
C SER A 402 -22.37 -19.88 3.27
N LYS A 403 -22.55 -21.07 3.87
CA LYS A 403 -21.63 -22.18 3.63
C LYS A 403 -21.47 -22.24 2.11
N LYS A 404 -20.51 -21.50 1.55
CA LYS A 404 -20.19 -21.52 0.13
C LYS A 404 -19.57 -22.88 -0.08
N GLN A 405 -20.43 -23.83 -0.43
CA GLN A 405 -20.09 -25.17 -0.87
C GLN A 405 -18.86 -25.07 -1.77
N ALA A 406 -17.70 -25.46 -1.23
CA ALA A 406 -16.65 -26.01 -2.06
C ALA A 406 -17.34 -27.04 -2.97
N ALA A 407 -17.03 -27.04 -4.27
CA ALA A 407 -17.72 -27.90 -5.22
C ALA A 407 -17.72 -29.34 -4.69
N THR A 408 -18.87 -29.82 -4.23
CA THR A 408 -19.06 -31.20 -3.77
C THR A 408 -19.15 -32.15 -4.96
N GLU A 409 -19.36 -31.61 -6.18
CA GLU A 409 -19.55 -32.37 -7.40
C GLU A 409 -18.78 -31.77 -8.58
N LEU A 410 -18.33 -32.65 -9.48
CA LEU A 410 -17.70 -32.35 -10.77
C LEU A 410 -18.73 -31.77 -11.75
N VAL A 411 -19.06 -30.48 -11.61
CA VAL A 411 -20.09 -29.84 -12.42
C VAL A 411 -19.58 -28.54 -13.04
N ARG A 412 -19.95 -28.31 -14.31
CA ARG A 412 -19.78 -27.01 -14.96
C ARG A 412 -20.73 -26.01 -14.29
N LYS A 413 -20.23 -25.22 -13.33
CA LYS A 413 -21.02 -24.13 -12.73
C LYS A 413 -21.20 -22.97 -13.72
N ALA A 414 -22.25 -22.18 -13.53
CA ALA A 414 -22.55 -21.00 -14.36
C ALA A 414 -21.57 -19.82 -14.17
N SER A 415 -20.74 -19.84 -13.13
CA SER A 415 -19.72 -18.81 -12.88
C SER A 415 -18.50 -19.38 -12.17
N ILE A 416 -17.33 -18.80 -12.45
CA ILE A 416 -16.04 -19.09 -11.82
C ILE A 416 -15.72 -17.97 -10.84
N LYS A 417 -15.24 -18.29 -9.63
CA LYS A 417 -14.86 -17.32 -8.60
C LYS A 417 -13.37 -17.36 -8.30
N GLU A 418 -12.83 -16.27 -7.76
CA GLU A 418 -11.46 -16.26 -7.21
C GLU A 418 -11.30 -17.35 -6.12
N GLY A 419 -10.22 -18.11 -6.20
CA GLY A 419 -9.92 -19.23 -5.31
C GLY A 419 -10.53 -20.58 -5.73
N ASP A 420 -11.41 -20.62 -6.73
CA ASP A 420 -11.97 -21.87 -7.25
C ASP A 420 -10.90 -22.71 -7.97
N TRP A 421 -11.06 -24.03 -7.90
CA TRP A 421 -10.26 -24.98 -8.65
C TRP A 421 -10.97 -25.34 -9.94
N CYS A 422 -10.30 -25.21 -11.07
CA CYS A 422 -10.90 -25.42 -12.39
C CYS A 422 -9.96 -26.19 -13.33
N ILE A 423 -10.56 -26.85 -14.30
CA ILE A 423 -9.87 -27.44 -15.45
C ILE A 423 -9.96 -26.47 -16.61
N PHE A 424 -8.82 -26.17 -17.22
CA PHE A 424 -8.73 -25.37 -18.43
C PHE A 424 -8.04 -26.15 -19.55
N ARG A 425 -8.43 -25.92 -20.80
CA ARG A 425 -7.76 -26.44 -21.99
C ARG A 425 -6.71 -25.43 -22.47
N LYS A 426 -5.43 -25.78 -22.40
CA LYS A 426 -4.33 -24.91 -22.87
C LYS A 426 -3.50 -25.65 -23.91
N GLN A 427 -3.44 -25.11 -25.13
CA GLN A 427 -2.67 -25.70 -26.24
C GLN A 427 -3.02 -27.18 -26.47
N GLY A 428 -4.32 -27.51 -26.44
CA GLY A 428 -4.81 -28.87 -26.63
C GLY A 428 -4.74 -29.79 -25.40
N VAL A 429 -4.10 -29.36 -24.30
CA VAL A 429 -3.93 -30.18 -23.09
C VAL A 429 -4.78 -29.65 -21.93
N HIS A 430 -5.43 -30.55 -21.20
CA HIS A 430 -6.16 -30.21 -19.97
C HIS A 430 -5.18 -29.93 -18.81
N CYS A 431 -5.35 -28.78 -18.16
CA CYS A 431 -4.53 -28.30 -17.05
C CYS A 431 -5.42 -27.97 -15.85
N ILE A 432 -4.91 -28.21 -14.63
CA ILE A 432 -5.59 -27.85 -13.38
C ILE A 432 -5.02 -26.51 -12.91
N GLY A 433 -5.91 -25.56 -12.63
CA GLY A 433 -5.55 -24.24 -12.13
C GLY A 433 -6.42 -23.82 -10.94
N GLN A 434 -5.79 -23.22 -9.94
CA GLN A 434 -6.50 -22.47 -8.90
C GLN A 434 -6.58 -21.00 -9.33
N VAL A 435 -7.80 -20.46 -9.40
CA VAL A 435 -8.05 -19.12 -9.91
C VAL A 435 -7.55 -18.06 -8.95
N LEU A 436 -6.72 -17.14 -9.44
CA LEU A 436 -6.16 -16.03 -8.67
C LEU A 436 -6.94 -14.74 -8.94
N SER A 437 -7.13 -14.36 -10.20
CA SER A 437 -7.84 -13.13 -10.53
C SER A 437 -8.34 -13.11 -11.97
N PHE A 438 -9.14 -12.09 -12.27
CA PHE A 438 -9.72 -11.87 -13.59
C PHE A 438 -9.32 -10.52 -14.16
N THR A 439 -9.26 -10.43 -15.49
CA THR A 439 -9.01 -9.18 -16.22
C THR A 439 -9.76 -9.21 -17.55
N TYR A 440 -10.02 -8.05 -18.15
CA TYR A 440 -10.43 -8.02 -19.55
C TYR A 440 -9.21 -8.25 -20.47
N LEU A 441 -9.38 -9.03 -21.54
CA LEU A 441 -8.27 -9.34 -22.46
C LEU A 441 -7.92 -8.15 -23.35
N SER A 442 -8.90 -7.31 -23.70
CA SER A 442 -8.71 -6.07 -24.46
C SER A 442 -9.02 -4.81 -23.64
N GLY A 443 -8.33 -3.72 -23.97
CA GLY A 443 -8.38 -2.42 -23.28
C GLY A 443 -7.06 -2.02 -22.63
N SER A 444 -6.85 -0.71 -22.42
CA SER A 444 -5.67 -0.13 -21.77
C SER A 444 -6.00 0.41 -20.37
N GLY A 445 -5.03 0.31 -19.45
CA GLY A 445 -5.14 0.87 -18.09
C GLY A 445 -6.36 0.38 -17.30
N ALA A 446 -7.13 1.32 -16.74
CA ALA A 446 -8.32 1.04 -15.94
C ALA A 446 -9.39 0.22 -16.69
N ALA A 447 -9.47 0.36 -18.02
CA ALA A 447 -10.45 -0.34 -18.86
C ALA A 447 -10.21 -1.87 -18.94
N ARG A 448 -9.02 -2.33 -18.54
CA ARG A 448 -8.64 -3.74 -18.46
C ARG A 448 -9.02 -4.40 -17.12
N THR A 449 -9.38 -3.60 -16.12
CA THR A 449 -9.67 -4.08 -14.77
C THR A 449 -11.03 -4.75 -14.72
N TYR A 450 -11.07 -6.01 -14.27
CA TYR A 450 -12.29 -6.70 -13.93
C TYR A 450 -12.57 -6.50 -12.43
N THR A 451 -13.74 -5.97 -12.08
CA THR A 451 -14.06 -5.57 -10.70
C THR A 451 -14.90 -6.57 -9.93
N LEU A 452 -15.53 -7.53 -10.62
CA LEU A 452 -16.39 -8.53 -9.99
C LEU A 452 -15.56 -9.72 -9.47
N PRO A 453 -15.93 -10.32 -8.34
CA PRO A 453 -15.22 -11.47 -7.75
C PRO A 453 -15.50 -12.80 -8.48
N SER A 454 -16.37 -12.77 -9.49
CA SER A 454 -16.80 -13.95 -10.25
C SER A 454 -17.11 -13.59 -11.69
N VAL A 455 -16.80 -14.49 -12.61
CA VAL A 455 -17.07 -14.35 -14.05
C VAL A 455 -18.05 -15.43 -14.50
N PRO A 456 -19.08 -15.10 -15.29
CA PRO A 456 -19.93 -16.12 -15.91
C PRO A 456 -19.11 -17.01 -16.86
N THR A 457 -19.38 -18.32 -16.85
CA THR A 457 -18.67 -19.28 -17.72
C THR A 457 -19.04 -19.13 -19.19
N ASP A 458 -20.22 -18.60 -19.46
CA ASP A 458 -20.73 -18.34 -20.79
C ASP A 458 -20.85 -16.81 -20.97
N PRO A 459 -20.13 -16.22 -21.94
CA PRO A 459 -20.18 -14.78 -22.16
C PRO A 459 -21.59 -14.35 -22.57
N PRO A 460 -22.11 -13.20 -22.10
CA PRO A 460 -23.43 -12.73 -22.47
C PRO A 460 -23.53 -12.49 -23.99
N GLN A 461 -24.56 -13.05 -24.62
CA GLN A 461 -24.73 -13.15 -26.08
C GLN A 461 -24.77 -11.79 -26.83
N ASN A 462 -24.93 -10.66 -26.12
CA ASN A 462 -25.30 -9.36 -26.70
C ASN A 462 -24.22 -8.26 -26.66
N LYS A 463 -22.93 -8.56 -26.88
CA LYS A 463 -21.94 -7.49 -27.16
C LYS A 463 -21.00 -7.86 -28.31
N ALA A 464 -21.22 -7.21 -29.45
CA ALA A 464 -20.39 -7.24 -30.67
C ALA A 464 -18.93 -6.75 -30.50
N THR A 465 -18.46 -6.57 -29.26
CA THR A 465 -17.06 -6.33 -28.88
C THR A 465 -16.86 -6.84 -27.44
N ALA A 466 -17.09 -8.13 -27.18
CA ALA A 466 -16.77 -8.70 -25.89
C ALA A 466 -15.25 -8.57 -25.66
N ARG A 467 -14.82 -7.78 -24.66
CA ARG A 467 -13.40 -7.54 -24.39
C ARG A 467 -12.60 -8.80 -24.02
N GLY A 468 -13.23 -9.97 -24.03
CA GLY A 468 -12.73 -11.24 -23.51
C GLY A 468 -12.48 -11.15 -22.00
N VAL A 469 -12.68 -12.24 -21.27
CA VAL A 469 -12.27 -12.30 -19.86
C VAL A 469 -11.13 -13.28 -19.72
N GLY A 470 -10.01 -12.77 -19.24
CA GLY A 470 -8.83 -13.53 -18.91
C GLY A 470 -8.86 -13.96 -17.45
N CYS A 471 -8.48 -15.20 -17.20
CA CYS A 471 -8.36 -15.81 -15.88
C CYS A 471 -6.88 -16.08 -15.59
N MET A 472 -6.34 -15.57 -14.48
CA MET A 472 -4.99 -15.91 -14.01
C MET A 472 -5.11 -17.04 -12.99
N CYS A 473 -4.26 -18.05 -13.12
CA CYS A 473 -4.29 -19.22 -12.24
C CYS A 473 -2.88 -19.59 -11.73
N SER A 474 -2.83 -20.14 -10.52
CA SER A 474 -1.74 -21.01 -10.08
C SER A 474 -1.94 -22.39 -10.71
N TRP A 475 -0.96 -22.86 -11.47
CA TRP A 475 -1.08 -24.08 -12.27
C TRP A 475 -0.52 -25.30 -11.54
N TYR A 476 -1.14 -26.46 -11.73
CA TYR A 476 -0.74 -27.70 -11.07
C TYR A 476 -0.65 -28.86 -12.06
N LYS A 477 0.32 -29.75 -11.84
CA LYS A 477 0.49 -31.02 -12.55
C LYS A 477 0.00 -32.15 -11.65
N LEU A 478 -0.93 -32.94 -12.18
CA LEU A 478 -1.42 -34.15 -11.53
C LEU A 478 -0.40 -35.29 -11.69
N LYS A 479 -0.05 -35.94 -10.57
CA LYS A 479 0.76 -37.16 -10.51
C LYS A 479 -0.14 -38.41 -10.41
N ALA A 480 0.46 -39.58 -10.62
CA ALA A 480 -0.24 -40.86 -10.58
C ALA A 480 -0.83 -41.21 -9.20
N ASP A 481 -0.24 -40.69 -8.13
CA ASP A 481 -0.68 -40.85 -6.74
C ASP A 481 -1.85 -39.90 -6.34
N ARG A 482 -2.46 -39.22 -7.31
CA ARG A 482 -3.48 -38.16 -7.14
C ARG A 482 -2.96 -36.86 -6.52
N SER A 483 -1.66 -36.75 -6.24
CA SER A 483 -1.08 -35.51 -5.72
C SER A 483 -0.95 -34.46 -6.83
N LEU A 484 -1.13 -33.20 -6.44
CA LEU A 484 -0.95 -32.03 -7.28
C LEU A 484 0.38 -31.38 -6.92
N ALA A 485 1.29 -31.32 -7.90
CA ALA A 485 2.51 -30.55 -7.80
C ALA A 485 2.34 -29.20 -8.48
N TYR A 486 2.73 -28.11 -7.81
CA TYR A 486 2.76 -26.79 -8.43
C TYR A 486 3.61 -26.81 -9.71
N LYS A 487 3.05 -26.31 -10.80
CA LYS A 487 3.70 -26.21 -12.10
C LYS A 487 4.05 -24.74 -12.34
N ALA A 488 5.32 -24.42 -12.09
CA ALA A 488 5.88 -23.13 -12.44
C ALA A 488 5.59 -22.82 -13.93
N ALA A 489 4.90 -21.72 -14.19
CA ALA A 489 4.66 -21.27 -15.54
C ALA A 489 5.89 -20.51 -16.06
N LYS A 490 6.30 -20.75 -17.32
CA LYS A 490 7.32 -19.93 -17.99
C LYS A 490 6.88 -18.47 -18.12
N ILE A 491 5.57 -18.25 -18.27
CA ILE A 491 4.93 -16.93 -18.29
C ILE A 491 3.63 -17.08 -17.50
N GLN A 492 3.49 -16.33 -16.42
CA GLN A 492 2.22 -16.17 -15.70
C GLN A 492 1.39 -15.17 -16.48
N GLY A 493 0.36 -15.67 -17.16
CA GLY A 493 -0.53 -14.88 -18.00
C GLY A 493 -1.95 -15.35 -17.86
N PHE A 494 -2.87 -14.55 -18.39
CA PHE A 494 -4.30 -14.84 -18.33
C PHE A 494 -4.67 -15.84 -19.43
N ILE A 495 -5.39 -16.90 -19.06
CA ILE A 495 -6.05 -17.80 -20.00
C ILE A 495 -7.44 -17.24 -20.34
N ASN A 496 -7.83 -17.22 -21.61
CA ASN A 496 -9.20 -16.82 -21.98
C ASN A 496 -10.20 -17.79 -21.32
N ILE A 497 -11.25 -17.25 -20.71
CA ILE A 497 -12.29 -18.03 -20.03
C ILE A 497 -12.99 -19.01 -20.97
N GLU A 498 -12.99 -18.78 -22.28
CA GLU A 498 -13.48 -19.74 -23.29
C GLU A 498 -12.78 -21.12 -23.21
N ASN A 499 -11.57 -21.16 -22.63
CA ASN A 499 -10.83 -22.41 -22.41
C ASN A 499 -11.24 -23.15 -21.13
N TYR A 500 -12.19 -22.62 -20.36
CA TYR A 500 -12.69 -23.27 -19.16
C TYR A 500 -13.49 -24.53 -19.53
N VAL A 501 -13.28 -25.61 -18.77
CA VAL A 501 -13.90 -26.92 -19.00
C VAL A 501 -14.87 -27.29 -17.88
N SER A 502 -14.39 -27.33 -16.64
CA SER A 502 -15.20 -27.72 -15.48
C SER A 502 -14.62 -27.23 -14.16
N HIS A 503 -15.45 -27.19 -13.10
CA HIS A 503 -14.97 -27.01 -11.73
C HIS A 503 -14.43 -28.32 -11.17
N LEU A 504 -13.44 -28.20 -10.29
CA LEU A 504 -12.93 -29.28 -9.47
C LEU A 504 -13.26 -29.01 -8.01
N PRO A 505 -13.58 -30.07 -7.23
CA PRO A 505 -13.54 -30.00 -5.78
C PRO A 505 -12.19 -29.47 -5.31
N ALA A 506 -12.20 -28.69 -4.21
CA ALA A 506 -10.96 -28.22 -3.62
C ALA A 506 -10.10 -29.44 -3.19
N PRO A 507 -8.82 -29.51 -3.57
CA PRO A 507 -7.93 -30.58 -3.14
C PRO A 507 -7.83 -30.61 -1.62
N THR A 508 -7.73 -31.81 -1.06
CA THR A 508 -7.46 -31.98 0.36
C THR A 508 -5.98 -31.73 0.63
N ASN A 509 -5.67 -30.96 1.66
CA ASN A 509 -4.30 -30.73 2.06
C ASN A 509 -3.90 -31.78 3.10
N ILE A 510 -2.92 -32.62 2.77
CA ILE A 510 -2.33 -33.60 3.68
C ILE A 510 -0.86 -33.22 3.83
N GLY A 511 -0.55 -32.49 4.91
CA GLY A 511 0.78 -31.91 5.12
C GLY A 511 1.04 -30.70 4.20
N SER A 512 2.07 -30.79 3.36
CA SER A 512 2.43 -29.78 2.35
C SER A 512 2.04 -30.18 0.92
N GLN A 513 1.29 -31.28 0.77
CA GLN A 513 0.88 -31.82 -0.52
C GLN A 513 -0.64 -31.78 -0.68
N LEU A 514 -1.07 -31.37 -1.86
CA LEU A 514 -2.47 -31.30 -2.26
C LEU A 514 -2.88 -32.57 -2.97
N PHE A 515 -4.01 -33.15 -2.59
CA PHE A 515 -4.56 -34.38 -3.19
C PHE A 515 -5.93 -34.15 -3.79
N LEU A 516 -6.16 -34.65 -5.01
CA LEU A 516 -7.51 -34.72 -5.57
C LEU A 516 -8.31 -35.86 -4.91
N SER A 517 -9.62 -35.67 -4.80
CA SER A 517 -10.53 -36.79 -4.51
C SER A 517 -10.44 -37.85 -5.61
N THR A 518 -10.79 -39.09 -5.28
CA THR A 518 -10.79 -40.20 -6.26
C THR A 518 -11.65 -39.86 -7.47
N ASP A 519 -12.83 -39.28 -7.28
CA ASP A 519 -13.74 -38.93 -8.37
C ASP A 519 -13.14 -37.84 -9.28
N ALA A 520 -12.54 -36.80 -8.68
CA ALA A 520 -11.87 -35.72 -9.39
C ALA A 520 -10.67 -36.22 -10.22
N PHE A 521 -9.93 -37.19 -9.68
CA PHE A 521 -8.82 -37.84 -10.38
C PHE A 521 -9.31 -38.60 -11.61
N THR A 522 -10.29 -39.49 -11.44
CA THR A 522 -10.86 -40.31 -12.52
C THR A 522 -11.44 -39.45 -13.64
N PHE A 523 -12.15 -38.38 -13.28
CA PHE A 523 -12.68 -37.43 -14.26
C PHE A 523 -11.58 -36.75 -15.08
N PHE A 524 -10.52 -36.26 -14.41
CA PHE A 524 -9.43 -35.60 -15.12
C PHE A 524 -8.64 -36.57 -16.01
N THR A 525 -8.47 -37.83 -15.60
CA THR A 525 -7.81 -38.84 -16.43
C THR A 525 -8.63 -39.21 -17.66
N ASN A 526 -9.97 -39.21 -17.56
CA ASN A 526 -10.86 -39.48 -18.70
C ASN A 526 -10.93 -38.32 -19.72
N LEU A 527 -10.47 -37.12 -19.34
CA LEU A 527 -10.39 -35.97 -20.24
C LEU A 527 -9.09 -35.93 -21.08
N LYS A 528 -8.06 -36.69 -20.70
CA LYS A 528 -6.82 -36.83 -21.48
C LYS A 528 -7.02 -37.83 -22.61
#